data_AF-A0A1U7X5X8-F1
#
_entry.id   AF-A0A1U7X5X8-F1
#
_cell.length_a   1.000
_cell.length_b   1.000
_cell.length_c   1.000
_cell.angle_alpha   90.00
_cell.angle_beta   90.00
_cell.angle_gamma   90.00
#
_symmetry.space_group_name_H-M   'P 1'
#
loop_
_entity.id
_entity.type
_entity.pdbx_description
1 polymer ?
#
loop_
_entity_poly.entity_id
_entity_poly.type
_entity_poly.pdbx_seq_one_letter_code
_entity_poly.pdbx_strand_id
1 'polypeptide(L)'
;MEKDKKTSDPLSAKEVFVATRKRKVGRSYKSADEDTTSKIAEMEEIEAQQNKNGNESVEAFASVMGPEHPGRLRLYGRGVTRTSLRGKVRCFEPSSNTSNSIQKLEEKIQRMEEKIEEHKATIRQEAVADVLARLQRLGIDIDANIILAALGDNSLGEAPSAQQTALQPICHPSTGTNKEGQLIPGINSLKI
;
A
#
# COMPACT_ATOMS: atom_id res chain seq x y z
N MET A 1 -51.40 -8.68 7.45
CA MET A 1 -50.64 -7.72 6.63
C MET A 1 -49.19 -8.12 6.71
N GLU A 2 -48.81 -9.05 5.84
CA GLU A 2 -47.46 -9.59 5.75
C GLU A 2 -46.59 -8.53 5.05
N LYS A 3 -45.54 -8.07 5.74
CA LYS A 3 -44.55 -7.15 5.15
C LYS A 3 -43.52 -8.01 4.42
N ASP A 4 -43.64 -8.09 3.10
CA ASP A 4 -42.61 -8.69 2.26
C ASP A 4 -41.30 -7.91 2.42
N LYS A 5 -40.39 -8.49 3.20
CA LYS A 5 -39.01 -8.06 3.29
C LYS A 5 -38.33 -8.46 1.98
N LYS A 6 -38.42 -7.59 0.96
CA LYS A 6 -37.61 -7.70 -0.26
C LYS A 6 -36.14 -7.69 0.14
N THR A 7 -35.57 -8.87 0.31
CA THR A 7 -34.12 -9.09 0.20
C THR A 7 -33.78 -8.87 -1.26
N SER A 8 -33.52 -7.62 -1.64
CA SER A 8 -32.98 -7.33 -2.96
C SER A 8 -31.59 -7.94 -2.98
N ASP A 9 -31.41 -8.98 -3.78
CA ASP A 9 -30.08 -9.49 -4.10
C ASP A 9 -29.19 -8.32 -4.51
N PRO A 10 -27.90 -8.32 -4.12
CA PRO A 10 -26.99 -7.27 -4.53
C PRO A 10 -26.95 -7.22 -6.06
N LEU A 11 -27.26 -6.05 -6.62
CA LEU A 11 -27.24 -5.82 -8.07
C LEU A 11 -25.89 -6.23 -8.67
N SER A 12 -25.92 -6.84 -9.85
CA SER A 12 -24.72 -7.18 -10.63
C SER A 12 -23.96 -5.92 -11.08
N ALA A 13 -22.66 -6.03 -11.29
CA ALA A 13 -21.81 -4.94 -11.79
C ALA A 13 -22.34 -4.35 -13.11
N LYS A 14 -22.87 -5.20 -14.01
CA LYS A 14 -23.53 -4.78 -15.25
C LYS A 14 -24.77 -3.93 -14.95
N GLU A 15 -25.63 -4.38 -14.04
CA GLU A 15 -26.87 -3.68 -13.69
C GLU A 15 -26.59 -2.32 -13.07
N VAL A 16 -25.60 -2.25 -12.17
CA VAL A 16 -25.13 -0.99 -11.58
C VAL A 16 -24.59 -0.05 -12.67
N PHE A 17 -23.80 -0.56 -13.60
CA PHE A 17 -23.28 0.24 -14.71
C PHE A 17 -24.41 0.79 -15.60
N VAL A 18 -25.34 -0.05 -16.02
CA VAL A 18 -26.51 0.36 -16.82
C VAL A 18 -27.34 1.41 -16.06
N ALA A 19 -27.62 1.17 -14.78
CA ALA A 19 -28.41 2.09 -13.97
C ALA A 19 -27.73 3.46 -13.79
N THR A 20 -26.41 3.48 -13.56
CA THR A 20 -25.65 4.72 -13.31
C THR A 20 -25.30 5.50 -14.57
N ARG A 21 -25.30 4.85 -15.74
CA ARG A 21 -25.02 5.49 -17.03
C ARG A 21 -26.26 5.87 -17.83
N LYS A 22 -27.46 5.51 -17.37
CA LYS A 22 -28.72 5.95 -17.98
C LYS A 22 -28.83 7.49 -17.98
N ARG A 23 -29.05 8.04 -19.17
CA ARG A 23 -29.35 9.46 -19.37
C ARG A 23 -30.77 9.79 -18.88
N LYS A 24 -30.95 11.01 -18.39
CA LYS A 24 -32.25 11.51 -17.90
C LYS A 24 -33.13 11.85 -19.10
N VAL A 25 -34.35 11.31 -19.10
CA VAL A 25 -35.40 11.67 -20.06
C VAL A 25 -35.68 13.18 -19.95
N GLY A 26 -35.84 13.85 -21.09
CA GLY A 26 -36.11 15.29 -21.15
C GLY A 26 -34.88 16.20 -20.92
N ARG A 27 -33.69 15.63 -20.73
CA ARG A 27 -32.44 16.40 -20.69
C ARG A 27 -31.75 16.35 -22.04
N SER A 28 -31.35 17.50 -22.57
CA SER A 28 -30.49 17.56 -23.75
C SER A 28 -29.03 17.27 -23.37
N TYR A 29 -28.34 16.51 -24.22
CA TYR A 29 -26.94 16.14 -24.06
C TYR A 29 -26.15 16.65 -25.27
N LYS A 30 -24.87 16.99 -25.07
CA LYS A 30 -24.02 17.56 -26.12
C LYS A 30 -23.62 16.56 -27.20
N SER A 31 -23.63 15.27 -26.89
CA SER A 31 -23.20 14.19 -27.78
C SER A 31 -24.06 12.95 -27.54
N ALA A 32 -24.03 11.99 -28.46
CA ALA A 32 -24.56 10.65 -28.24
C ALA A 32 -23.76 9.89 -27.15
N ASP A 33 -24.28 8.73 -26.72
CA ASP A 33 -23.65 7.87 -25.70
C ASP A 33 -23.09 6.59 -26.32
N GLU A 34 -22.42 6.71 -27.45
CA GLU A 34 -21.99 5.56 -28.25
C GLU A 34 -21.13 4.60 -27.42
N ASP A 35 -20.11 5.10 -26.70
CA ASP A 35 -19.24 4.26 -25.87
C ASP A 35 -20.00 3.44 -24.82
N THR A 36 -20.93 4.08 -24.09
CA THR A 36 -21.74 3.38 -23.09
C THR A 36 -22.67 2.37 -23.75
N THR A 37 -23.33 2.76 -24.84
CA THR A 37 -24.28 1.92 -25.57
C THR A 37 -23.59 0.70 -26.16
N SER A 38 -22.42 0.88 -26.77
CA SER A 38 -21.59 -0.20 -27.31
C SER A 38 -21.16 -1.18 -26.22
N LYS A 39 -20.67 -0.69 -25.07
CA LYS A 39 -20.26 -1.56 -23.95
C LYS A 39 -21.44 -2.35 -23.37
N ILE A 40 -22.63 -1.75 -23.30
CA ILE A 40 -23.84 -2.45 -22.84
C ILE A 40 -24.21 -3.57 -23.81
N ALA A 41 -24.20 -3.29 -25.11
CA ALA A 41 -24.48 -4.29 -26.14
C ALA A 41 -23.46 -5.44 -26.12
N GLU A 42 -22.17 -5.13 -25.97
CA GLU A 42 -21.11 -6.14 -25.86
C GLU A 42 -21.31 -7.05 -24.64
N MET A 43 -21.65 -6.49 -23.48
CA MET A 43 -21.98 -7.28 -22.29
C MET A 43 -23.21 -8.18 -22.50
N GLU A 44 -24.24 -7.68 -23.20
CA GLU A 44 -25.44 -8.47 -23.54
C GLU A 44 -25.13 -9.62 -24.51
N GLU A 45 -24.25 -9.39 -25.48
CA GLU A 45 -23.81 -10.43 -26.41
C GLU A 45 -23.06 -11.55 -25.68
N ILE A 46 -22.11 -11.21 -24.79
CA ILE A 46 -21.34 -12.18 -24.02
C ILE A 46 -22.27 -13.05 -23.15
N GLU A 47 -23.25 -12.45 -22.47
CA GLU A 47 -24.24 -13.19 -21.67
C GLU A 47 -25.14 -14.07 -22.55
N ALA A 48 -25.54 -13.59 -23.74
CA ALA A 48 -26.34 -14.34 -24.69
C ALA A 48 -25.57 -15.46 -25.41
N GLN A 49 -24.24 -15.45 -25.39
CA GLN A 49 -23.41 -16.56 -25.85
C GLN A 49 -23.24 -17.63 -24.75
N GLN A 50 -23.12 -17.21 -23.49
CA GLN A 50 -23.01 -18.13 -22.35
C GLN A 50 -24.26 -18.97 -22.12
N ASN A 51 -25.44 -18.35 -22.22
CA ASN A 51 -26.70 -19.07 -22.04
C ASN A 51 -26.93 -20.14 -23.13
N LYS A 52 -26.25 -20.05 -24.28
CA LYS A 52 -26.29 -21.03 -25.38
C LYS A 52 -25.27 -22.14 -25.20
N ASN A 53 -24.05 -21.80 -24.76
CA ASN A 53 -22.93 -22.74 -24.74
C ASN A 53 -22.82 -23.55 -23.44
N GLY A 54 -23.52 -23.18 -22.35
CA GLY A 54 -23.60 -23.98 -21.11
C GLY A 54 -22.27 -24.21 -20.36
N ASN A 55 -21.18 -23.56 -20.80
CA ASN A 55 -19.85 -23.63 -20.20
C ASN A 55 -19.70 -22.62 -19.06
N GLU A 56 -18.53 -22.61 -18.43
CA GLU A 56 -18.09 -21.69 -17.37
C GLU A 56 -18.63 -20.26 -17.57
N SER A 57 -19.34 -19.73 -16.57
CA SER A 57 -19.93 -18.39 -16.62
C SER A 57 -18.81 -17.34 -16.66
N VAL A 58 -18.69 -16.63 -17.78
CA VAL A 58 -17.72 -15.53 -17.90
C VAL A 58 -18.37 -14.25 -17.37
N GLU A 59 -17.71 -13.53 -16.48
CA GLU A 59 -18.23 -12.25 -15.98
C GLU A 59 -18.20 -11.19 -17.09
N ALA A 60 -19.33 -10.99 -17.79
CA ALA A 60 -19.42 -10.12 -18.96
C ALA A 60 -18.89 -8.70 -18.71
N PHE A 61 -19.15 -8.15 -17.52
CA PHE A 61 -18.64 -6.83 -17.16
C PHE A 61 -17.10 -6.79 -17.11
N ALA A 62 -16.46 -7.79 -16.49
CA ALA A 62 -15.00 -7.85 -16.39
C ALA A 62 -14.35 -8.09 -17.77
N SER A 63 -15.00 -8.84 -18.66
CA SER A 63 -14.55 -9.02 -20.05
C SER A 63 -14.49 -7.71 -20.82
N VAL A 64 -15.55 -6.89 -20.73
CA VAL A 64 -15.64 -5.61 -21.46
C VAL A 64 -14.78 -4.51 -20.81
N MET A 65 -14.74 -4.45 -19.48
CA MET A 65 -14.08 -3.36 -18.76
C MET A 65 -12.63 -3.64 -18.37
N GLY A 66 -12.19 -4.88 -18.59
CA GLY A 66 -10.91 -5.40 -18.17
C GLY A 66 -10.80 -5.59 -16.65
N PRO A 67 -9.76 -6.31 -16.21
CA PRO A 67 -9.42 -6.46 -14.81
C PRO A 67 -9.06 -5.10 -14.18
N GLU A 68 -9.37 -4.96 -12.89
CA GLU A 68 -8.97 -3.78 -12.13
C GLU A 68 -7.45 -3.70 -12.01
N HIS A 69 -6.88 -2.50 -12.16
CA HIS A 69 -5.44 -2.30 -12.00
C HIS A 69 -5.01 -2.40 -10.53
N PRO A 70 -3.81 -2.96 -10.25
CA PRO A 70 -3.27 -3.00 -8.89
C PRO A 70 -3.24 -1.61 -8.23
N GLY A 71 -3.72 -1.53 -6.99
CA GLY A 71 -3.78 -0.28 -6.23
C GLY A 71 -4.89 0.70 -6.67
N ARG A 72 -5.76 0.32 -7.61
CA ARG A 72 -6.92 1.09 -8.03
C ARG A 72 -8.20 0.34 -7.70
N LEU A 73 -9.29 1.10 -7.47
CA LEU A 73 -10.61 0.55 -7.22
C LEU A 73 -11.65 1.34 -8.01
N ARG A 74 -12.29 0.69 -8.97
CA ARG A 74 -13.47 1.20 -9.66
C ARG A 74 -14.63 1.27 -8.69
N LEU A 75 -15.25 2.45 -8.60
CA LEU A 75 -16.33 2.71 -7.65
C LEU A 75 -17.72 2.41 -8.21
N TYR A 76 -17.84 1.96 -9.46
CA TYR A 76 -19.13 1.58 -10.08
C TYR A 76 -20.23 2.65 -9.92
N GLY A 77 -19.88 3.92 -10.14
CA GLY A 77 -20.80 5.04 -9.97
C GLY A 77 -21.07 5.46 -8.52
N ARG A 78 -20.46 4.79 -7.53
CA ARG A 78 -20.47 5.19 -6.13
C ARG A 78 -19.50 6.36 -5.92
N GLY A 79 -19.92 7.36 -5.15
CA GLY A 79 -19.04 8.43 -4.70
C GLY A 79 -18.07 7.96 -3.62
N VAL A 80 -16.96 8.69 -3.45
CA VAL A 80 -16.08 8.54 -2.29
C VAL A 80 -16.78 9.14 -1.07
N THR A 81 -16.93 8.37 0.00
CA THR A 81 -17.41 8.87 1.29
C THR A 81 -16.24 9.10 2.24
N ARG A 82 -16.40 9.94 3.27
CA ARG A 82 -15.37 10.12 4.31
C ARG A 82 -14.94 8.79 4.94
N THR A 83 -15.84 7.81 4.99
CA THR A 83 -15.60 6.45 5.49
C THR A 83 -14.91 5.53 4.49
N SER A 84 -15.01 5.77 3.17
CA SER A 84 -14.25 5.01 2.17
C SER A 84 -12.80 5.53 2.05
N LEU A 85 -12.58 6.84 2.28
CA LEU A 85 -11.25 7.44 2.30
C LEU A 85 -10.48 7.13 3.59
N ARG A 86 -11.17 7.14 4.74
CA ARG A 86 -10.62 6.62 5.99
C ARG A 86 -10.60 5.11 5.87
N GLY A 87 -9.58 4.58 5.20
CA GLY A 87 -9.37 3.15 5.06
C GLY A 87 -9.66 2.49 6.40
N LYS A 88 -10.65 1.59 6.40
CA LYS A 88 -10.77 0.66 7.52
C LYS A 88 -9.41 -0.02 7.61
N VAL A 89 -8.78 0.02 8.78
CA VAL A 89 -7.61 -0.82 9.10
C VAL A 89 -8.10 -2.26 9.01
N ARG A 90 -8.23 -2.77 7.78
CA ARG A 90 -8.38 -4.18 7.51
C ARG A 90 -6.96 -4.69 7.52
N CYS A 91 -6.66 -5.50 8.51
CA CYS A 91 -5.58 -6.46 8.42
C CYS A 91 -5.88 -7.28 7.17
N PHE A 92 -5.16 -7.02 6.08
CA PHE A 92 -5.16 -7.93 4.96
C PHE A 92 -4.70 -9.27 5.53
N GLU A 93 -5.53 -10.30 5.38
CA GLU A 93 -5.09 -11.65 5.70
C GLU A 93 -3.84 -11.92 4.85
N PRO A 94 -2.71 -12.27 5.46
CA PRO A 94 -1.51 -12.59 4.70
C PRO A 94 -1.85 -13.70 3.72
N SER A 95 -1.78 -13.40 2.43
CA SER A 95 -1.96 -14.40 1.38
C SER A 95 -0.95 -15.52 1.61
N SER A 96 -1.31 -16.78 1.31
CA SER A 96 -0.46 -17.95 1.58
C SER A 96 0.94 -17.88 0.97
N ASN A 97 1.15 -17.07 -0.08
CA ASN A 97 2.46 -16.76 -0.65
C ASN A 97 3.37 -15.93 0.26
N THR A 98 2.80 -15.22 1.24
CA THR A 98 3.49 -14.35 2.18
C THR A 98 4.30 -15.19 3.16
N SER A 99 3.76 -16.32 3.61
CA SER A 99 4.47 -17.26 4.50
C SER A 99 5.79 -17.75 3.88
N ASN A 100 5.74 -18.23 2.63
CA ASN A 100 6.92 -18.69 1.90
C ASN A 100 7.96 -17.57 1.72
N SER A 101 7.51 -16.33 1.50
CA SER A 101 8.40 -15.18 1.36
C SER A 101 9.06 -14.76 2.68
N ILE A 102 8.34 -14.88 3.80
CA ILE A 102 8.86 -14.61 5.15
C ILE A 102 9.91 -15.65 5.51
N GLN A 103 9.62 -16.95 5.34
CA GLN A 103 10.58 -18.02 5.59
C GLN A 103 11.87 -17.86 4.78
N LYS A 104 11.75 -17.53 3.48
CA LYS A 104 12.91 -17.28 2.63
C LYS A 104 13.77 -16.09 3.10
N LEU A 105 13.14 -15.08 3.68
CA LEU A 105 13.81 -13.91 4.23
C LEU A 105 14.51 -14.26 5.54
N GLU A 106 13.85 -15.00 6.44
CA GLU A 106 14.44 -15.50 7.68
C GLU A 106 15.68 -16.37 7.42
N GLU A 107 15.60 -17.33 6.49
CA GLU A 107 16.78 -18.13 6.08
C GLU A 107 17.91 -17.26 5.51
N LYS A 108 17.57 -16.17 4.83
CA LYS A 108 18.59 -15.26 4.28
C LYS A 108 19.27 -14.46 5.38
N ILE A 109 18.52 -14.02 6.39
CA ILE A 109 19.08 -13.34 7.58
C ILE A 109 20.03 -14.29 8.31
N GLN A 110 19.58 -15.51 8.61
CA GLN A 110 20.39 -16.48 9.33
C GLN A 110 21.70 -16.82 8.59
N ARG A 111 21.64 -17.00 7.26
CA ARG A 111 22.84 -17.21 6.44
C ARG A 111 23.79 -16.00 6.44
N MET A 112 23.26 -14.78 6.53
CA MET A 112 24.09 -13.58 6.61
C MET A 112 24.74 -13.44 7.99
N GLU A 113 24.01 -13.75 9.06
CA GLU A 113 24.53 -13.73 10.43
C GLU A 113 25.67 -14.73 10.63
N GLU A 114 25.51 -15.96 10.12
CA GLU A 114 26.57 -16.98 10.16
C GLU A 114 27.84 -16.50 9.44
N LYS A 115 27.69 -15.93 8.23
CA LYS A 115 28.82 -15.38 7.48
C LYS A 115 29.50 -14.21 8.19
N ILE A 116 28.73 -13.37 8.89
CA ILE A 116 29.29 -12.25 9.66
C ILE A 116 30.08 -12.79 10.84
N GLU A 117 29.58 -13.79 11.57
CA GLU A 117 30.30 -14.35 12.73
C GLU A 117 31.56 -15.12 12.30
N GLU A 118 31.50 -15.85 11.18
CA GLU A 118 32.68 -16.48 10.58
C GLU A 118 33.72 -15.42 10.18
N HIS A 119 33.31 -14.38 9.46
CA HIS A 119 34.23 -13.33 9.05
C HIS A 119 34.82 -12.58 10.24
N LYS A 120 34.03 -12.35 11.29
CA LYS A 120 34.49 -11.77 12.56
C LYS A 120 35.56 -12.65 13.22
N ALA A 121 35.42 -13.98 13.18
CA ALA A 121 36.45 -14.89 13.67
C ALA A 121 37.75 -14.78 12.87
N THR A 122 37.67 -14.70 11.53
CA THR A 122 38.86 -14.56 10.67
C THR A 122 39.61 -13.24 10.93
N ILE A 123 38.88 -12.12 11.04
CA ILE A 123 39.47 -10.81 11.33
C ILE A 123 40.15 -10.82 12.71
N ARG A 124 39.53 -11.45 13.71
CA ARG A 124 40.14 -11.61 15.05
C ARG A 124 41.46 -12.37 14.98
N GLN A 125 41.49 -13.49 14.25
CA GLN A 125 42.70 -14.30 14.11
C GLN A 125 43.82 -13.55 13.37
N GLU A 126 43.48 -12.82 12.31
CA GLU A 126 44.44 -11.99 11.56
C GLU A 126 45.03 -10.87 12.44
N ALA A 127 44.19 -10.18 13.21
CA ALA A 127 44.63 -9.15 14.14
C ALA A 127 45.56 -9.71 15.23
N VAL A 128 45.24 -10.88 15.79
CA VAL A 128 46.12 -11.57 16.76
C VAL A 128 47.47 -11.88 16.12
N ALA A 129 47.49 -12.40 14.89
CA ALA A 129 48.72 -12.74 14.18
C ALA A 129 49.59 -11.50 13.88
N ASP A 130 49.00 -10.38 13.46
CA ASP A 130 49.74 -9.13 13.20
C ASP A 130 50.36 -8.56 14.49
N VAL A 131 49.60 -8.55 15.59
CA VAL A 131 50.12 -8.08 16.89
C VAL A 131 51.25 -8.98 17.38
N LEU A 132 51.07 -10.30 17.30
CA LEU A 132 52.10 -11.26 17.70
C LEU A 132 53.40 -11.08 16.90
N ALA A 133 53.31 -10.94 15.57
CA ALA A 133 54.46 -10.72 14.72
C ALA A 133 55.21 -9.42 15.07
N ARG A 134 54.48 -8.33 15.40
CA ARG A 134 55.10 -7.06 15.84
C ARG A 134 55.84 -7.20 17.16
N LEU A 135 55.27 -7.93 18.12
CA LEU A 135 55.88 -8.16 19.43
C LEU A 135 57.15 -9.03 19.34
N GLN A 136 57.12 -10.08 18.51
CA GLN A 136 58.29 -10.92 18.26
C GLN A 136 59.46 -10.12 17.69
N ARG A 137 59.20 -9.18 16.78
CA ARG A 137 60.23 -8.27 16.23
C ARG A 137 60.83 -7.34 17.29
N LEU A 138 60.11 -7.06 18.37
CA LEU A 138 60.56 -6.28 19.52
C LEU A 138 61.20 -7.14 20.62
N GLY A 139 61.32 -8.45 20.42
CA GLY A 139 61.88 -9.40 21.39
C GLY A 139 60.95 -9.69 22.58
N ILE A 140 59.65 -9.42 22.44
CA ILE A 140 58.62 -9.66 23.46
C ILE A 140 57.86 -10.93 23.08
N ASP A 141 57.94 -11.95 23.93
CA ASP A 141 57.21 -13.21 23.76
C ASP A 141 55.95 -13.19 24.63
N ILE A 142 54.78 -13.20 24.00
CA ILE A 142 53.46 -13.16 24.65
C ILE A 142 52.60 -14.27 24.06
N ASP A 143 51.88 -14.97 24.92
CA ASP A 143 50.98 -16.05 24.53
C ASP A 143 49.77 -15.53 23.72
N ALA A 144 49.44 -16.22 22.63
CA ALA A 144 48.36 -15.84 21.74
C ALA A 144 46.98 -15.83 22.42
N ASN A 145 46.76 -16.67 23.45
CA ASN A 145 45.48 -16.71 24.16
C ASN A 145 45.26 -15.45 25.02
N ILE A 146 46.33 -14.82 25.51
CA ILE A 146 46.25 -13.54 26.24
C ILE A 146 45.78 -12.43 25.31
N ILE A 147 46.31 -12.38 24.08
CA ILE A 147 45.90 -11.41 23.06
C ILE A 147 44.46 -11.67 22.61
N LEU A 148 44.09 -12.94 22.42
CA LEU A 148 42.73 -13.33 22.04
C LEU A 148 41.71 -12.96 23.12
N ALA A 149 42.03 -13.17 24.40
CA ALA A 149 41.19 -12.77 25.52
C ALA A 149 40.97 -11.25 25.56
N ALA A 150 42.03 -10.46 25.39
CA ALA A 150 41.95 -8.99 25.39
C ALA A 150 41.09 -8.41 24.24
N LEU A 151 41.00 -9.12 23.11
CA LEU A 151 40.17 -8.73 21.96
C LEU A 151 38.71 -9.23 22.07
N GLY A 152 38.43 -10.18 22.96
CA GLY A 152 37.11 -10.82 23.12
C GLY A 152 36.07 -9.96 23.86
N ASP A 153 36.51 -9.05 24.72
CA ASP A 153 35.62 -8.36 25.68
C ASP A 153 35.01 -7.05 25.16
N ASN A 154 35.43 -6.57 23.98
CA ASN A 154 34.88 -5.35 23.38
C ASN A 154 33.64 -5.68 22.54
N SER A 155 32.57 -6.15 23.20
CA SER A 155 31.23 -5.98 22.64
C SER A 155 30.88 -4.49 22.66
N LEU A 156 31.35 -3.75 21.66
CA LEU A 156 30.82 -2.42 21.33
C LEU A 156 29.43 -2.61 20.72
N GLY A 157 28.50 -3.10 21.53
CA GLY A 157 27.12 -3.44 21.18
C GLY A 157 26.09 -2.74 22.06
N GLU A 158 26.52 -1.97 23.06
CA GLU A 158 25.61 -1.12 23.85
C GLU A 158 26.11 0.32 23.84
N ALA A 159 25.79 1.03 22.76
CA ALA A 159 25.42 2.42 22.96
C ALA A 159 24.12 2.41 23.77
N PRO A 160 23.99 3.12 24.91
CA PRO A 160 22.70 3.37 25.50
C PRO A 160 21.98 4.34 24.57
N SER A 161 21.31 3.80 23.53
CA SER A 161 20.37 4.57 22.72
C SER A 161 19.08 4.76 23.50
N ALA A 162 19.21 5.38 24.69
CA ALA A 162 18.13 6.00 25.41
C ALA A 162 17.85 7.37 24.77
N GLN A 163 17.37 7.36 23.53
CA GLN A 163 16.51 8.43 23.01
C GLN A 163 15.43 7.76 22.18
N GLN A 164 14.35 7.37 22.85
CA GLN A 164 13.03 7.42 22.23
C GLN A 164 12.83 8.85 21.74
N THR A 165 13.26 9.14 20.52
CA THR A 165 12.79 10.30 19.79
C THR A 165 11.34 9.99 19.48
N ALA A 166 10.43 10.47 20.34
CA ALA A 166 9.03 10.56 20.01
C ALA A 166 8.94 11.34 18.69
N LEU A 167 8.67 10.62 17.60
CA LEU A 167 8.41 11.23 16.29
C LEU A 167 7.12 12.04 16.44
N GLN A 168 7.28 13.32 16.78
CA GLN A 168 6.20 14.28 16.75
C GLN A 168 5.66 14.33 15.31
N PRO A 169 4.33 14.25 15.11
CA PRO A 169 3.74 14.50 13.82
C PRO A 169 4.12 15.91 13.37
N ILE A 170 4.60 16.04 12.14
CA ILE A 170 4.88 17.34 11.53
C ILE A 170 3.51 18.02 11.30
N CYS A 171 3.06 18.79 12.28
CA CYS A 171 1.89 19.65 12.16
C CYS A 171 2.33 20.94 11.49
N HIS A 172 2.12 21.03 10.18
CA HIS A 172 2.19 22.30 9.47
C HIS A 172 1.05 23.22 9.99
N PRO A 173 1.34 24.43 10.48
CA PRO A 173 0.27 25.38 10.80
C PRO A 173 -0.41 25.82 9.51
N SER A 174 -1.66 25.40 9.34
CA SER A 174 -2.54 25.86 8.28
C SER A 174 -2.76 27.37 8.42
N THR A 175 -2.07 28.16 7.60
CA THR A 175 -2.38 29.58 7.39
C THR A 175 -3.53 29.67 6.40
N GLY A 176 -4.71 29.24 6.83
CA GLY A 176 -5.98 29.57 6.18
C GLY A 176 -6.54 30.84 6.81
N THR A 177 -6.09 32.01 6.37
CA THR A 177 -6.70 33.28 6.77
C THR A 177 -8.10 33.36 6.14
N ASN A 178 -9.13 33.20 6.96
CA ASN A 178 -10.50 33.56 6.64
C ASN A 178 -10.62 35.08 6.58
N LYS A 179 -10.80 35.64 5.38
CA LYS A 179 -11.37 36.99 5.25
C LYS A 179 -12.89 36.83 5.27
N GLU A 180 -13.45 36.89 6.47
CA GLU A 180 -14.87 37.19 6.66
C GLU A 180 -15.20 38.57 6.10
N GLY A 181 -16.47 38.74 5.75
CA GLY A 181 -16.99 39.77 4.87
C GLY A 181 -16.61 41.19 5.24
N GLN A 182 -16.27 41.96 4.21
CA GLN A 182 -16.28 43.41 4.28
C GLN A 182 -17.38 43.91 3.34
N LEU A 183 -18.52 44.18 3.97
CA LEU A 183 -19.63 44.96 3.43
C LEU A 183 -19.07 46.31 2.98
N ILE A 184 -19.13 46.62 1.69
CA ILE A 184 -18.81 47.95 1.18
C ILE A 184 -20.06 48.83 1.39
N PRO A 185 -19.98 49.94 2.15
CA PRO A 185 -21.04 50.93 2.17
C PRO A 185 -20.71 52.07 1.18
N GLY A 186 -21.72 52.42 0.38
CA GLY A 186 -21.81 53.72 -0.28
C GLY A 186 -21.60 53.70 -1.80
N ILE A 187 -22.13 54.63 -2.59
CA ILE A 187 -22.92 55.84 -2.38
C ILE A 187 -23.56 56.13 -3.76
N ASN A 188 -24.79 56.64 -3.74
CA ASN A 188 -25.51 57.49 -4.71
C ASN A 188 -25.06 57.52 -6.19
N SER A 189 -26.04 57.40 -7.10
CA SER A 189 -26.08 58.21 -8.33
C SER A 189 -27.53 58.46 -8.75
N LEU A 190 -27.94 59.70 -8.53
CA LEU A 190 -29.11 60.37 -9.12
C LEU A 190 -28.75 60.89 -10.52
N LYS A 191 -29.78 61.05 -11.37
CA LYS A 191 -29.86 61.64 -12.74
C LYS A 191 -29.77 60.62 -13.88
N ILE A 192 -30.65 60.62 -14.89
CA ILE A 192 -31.64 61.62 -15.37
C ILE A 192 -33.00 60.91 -15.54
#